data_AF-A0A2G9V335-F1
#
_entry.id   AF-A0A2G9V335-F1
#
_cell.length_a   1.000
_cell.length_b   1.000
_cell.length_c   1.000
_cell.angle_alpha   90.00
_cell.angle_beta   90.00
_cell.angle_gamma   90.00
#
_symmetry.space_group_name_H-M   'P 1'
#
loop_
_entity.id
_entity.type
_entity.pdbx_description
1 polymer ?
#
loop_
_entity_poly.entity_id
_entity_poly.type
_entity_poly.pdbx_seq_one_letter_code
_entity_poly.pdbx_strand_id
1 'polypeptide(L)'
;MISMYKTSFEDRTYFLYWLPDPKVIGVCDGVNEIYELAVSEKQRAEFVNVSETILPSIWRESMDKKLFTISSISPKSRCIISFTTKRTFTLKVNQDLSRLAFIMEEMLKSIETLIVDKNKQKQPRVKKSVSDVPVKRRKAPRRGIQWDED
;
A
#
# COMPACT_ATOMS: atom_id res chain seq x y z
N MET A 1 3.49 2.17 -5.20
CA MET A 1 2.21 1.46 -5.38
C MET A 1 1.10 2.48 -5.32
N ILE A 2 0.29 2.58 -6.37
CA ILE A 2 -0.93 3.40 -6.37
C ILE A 2 -1.87 2.95 -5.25
N SER A 3 -2.60 3.89 -4.65
CA SER A 3 -3.68 3.59 -3.71
C SER A 3 -4.97 4.10 -4.30
N MET A 4 -6.02 3.28 -4.34
CA MET A 4 -7.31 3.66 -4.91
C MET A 4 -8.44 2.98 -4.15
N TYR A 5 -9.55 3.69 -3.94
CA TYR A 5 -10.78 3.09 -3.43
C TYR A 5 -12.02 3.73 -4.07
N LYS A 6 -13.07 2.91 -4.14
CA LYS A 6 -14.41 3.32 -4.53
C LYS A 6 -15.02 4.23 -3.47
N THR A 7 -15.64 5.32 -3.91
CA THR A 7 -16.44 6.26 -3.11
C THR A 7 -17.68 6.69 -3.91
N SER A 8 -18.56 7.47 -3.31
CA SER A 8 -19.79 7.96 -3.96
C SER A 8 -20.10 9.40 -3.59
N PHE A 9 -20.69 10.14 -4.53
CA PHE A 9 -21.18 11.51 -4.34
C PHE A 9 -22.42 11.71 -5.21
N GLU A 10 -23.51 12.22 -4.63
CA GLU A 10 -24.80 12.42 -5.34
C GLU A 10 -25.23 11.19 -6.17
N ASP A 11 -25.23 10.02 -5.54
CA ASP A 11 -25.58 8.71 -6.13
C ASP A 11 -24.70 8.23 -7.31
N ARG A 12 -23.63 8.98 -7.64
CA ARG A 12 -22.63 8.58 -8.63
C ARG A 12 -21.45 7.91 -7.96
N THR A 13 -20.90 6.90 -8.64
CA THR A 13 -19.69 6.20 -8.20
C THR A 13 -18.46 6.95 -8.70
N TYR A 14 -17.48 7.12 -7.81
CA TYR A 14 -16.17 7.67 -8.12
C TYR A 14 -15.07 6.81 -7.51
N PHE A 15 -13.85 7.03 -7.97
CA PHE A 15 -12.63 6.42 -7.46
C PHE A 15 -11.69 7.53 -7.01
N LEU A 16 -11.36 7.55 -5.72
CA LEU A 16 -10.33 8.43 -5.18
C LEU A 16 -9.02 7.67 -5.17
N TYR A 17 -7.97 8.30 -5.70
CA TYR A 17 -6.66 7.67 -5.83
C TYR A 17 -5.49 8.58 -5.44
N TRP A 18 -4.38 7.93 -5.10
CA TRP A 18 -3.08 8.54 -4.85
C TRP A 18 -2.02 7.84 -5.70
N LEU A 19 -1.37 8.61 -6.56
CA LEU A 19 -0.19 8.22 -7.33
C LEU A 19 1.06 8.69 -6.59
N PRO A 20 1.87 7.79 -5.99
CA PRO A 20 3.09 8.18 -5.27
C PRO A 20 4.14 8.80 -6.18
N ASP A 21 4.15 8.43 -7.46
CA ASP A 21 4.91 9.04 -8.53
C ASP A 21 3.91 9.23 -9.68
N PRO A 22 3.52 10.47 -10.05
CA PRO A 22 4.21 11.75 -9.83
C PRO A 22 3.76 12.58 -8.61
N LYS A 23 3.35 11.96 -7.50
CA LYS A 23 2.81 12.65 -6.28
C LYS A 23 1.50 13.39 -6.54
N VAL A 24 0.52 12.68 -7.11
CA VAL A 24 -0.80 13.24 -7.48
C VAL A 24 -1.91 12.57 -6.69
N ILE A 25 -2.80 13.38 -6.12
CA ILE A 25 -4.09 12.93 -5.59
C ILE A 25 -5.18 13.24 -6.61
N GLY A 26 -6.11 12.32 -6.81
CA GLY A 26 -7.12 12.46 -7.83
C GLY A 26 -8.44 11.77 -7.52
N VAL A 27 -9.46 12.16 -8.28
CA VAL A 27 -10.79 11.57 -8.31
C VAL A 27 -11.16 11.32 -9.77
N CYS A 28 -11.64 10.13 -10.10
CA CYS A 28 -12.21 9.86 -11.42
C CYS A 28 -13.52 9.08 -11.34
N ASP A 29 -14.36 9.17 -12.38
CA ASP A 29 -15.59 8.38 -12.51
C ASP A 29 -15.38 7.01 -13.18
N GLY A 30 -14.17 6.78 -13.71
CA GLY A 30 -13.83 5.57 -14.48
C GLY A 30 -14.26 5.61 -15.95
N VAL A 31 -14.75 6.75 -16.43
CA VAL A 31 -15.23 6.93 -17.82
C VAL A 31 -14.49 8.07 -18.50
N ASN A 32 -14.68 9.31 -18.04
CA ASN A 32 -14.10 10.50 -18.67
C ASN A 32 -13.93 11.71 -17.74
N GLU A 33 -14.49 11.68 -16.53
CA GLU A 33 -14.30 12.74 -15.55
C GLU A 33 -13.08 12.44 -14.69
N ILE A 34 -12.06 13.29 -14.76
CA ILE A 34 -10.86 13.19 -13.95
C ILE A 34 -10.56 14.55 -13.33
N TYR A 35 -10.30 14.55 -12.02
CA TYR A 35 -9.86 15.72 -11.27
C TYR A 35 -8.59 15.38 -10.52
N GLU A 36 -7.55 16.21 -10.65
CA GLU A 36 -6.24 15.96 -10.06
C GLU A 36 -5.63 17.19 -9.40
N LEU A 37 -4.73 16.92 -8.46
CA LEU A 37 -3.85 17.90 -7.87
C LEU A 37 -2.48 17.24 -7.64
N ALA A 38 -1.43 17.83 -8.21
CA ALA A 38 -0.06 17.51 -7.82
C ALA A 38 0.21 18.15 -6.45
N VAL A 39 0.65 17.35 -5.47
CA VAL A 39 0.87 17.80 -4.10
C VAL A 39 2.29 17.49 -3.69
N SER A 40 3.05 18.52 -3.31
CA SER A 40 4.41 18.34 -2.80
C SER A 40 4.41 17.61 -1.46
N GLU A 41 5.58 17.09 -1.09
CA GLU A 41 5.74 16.41 0.20
C GLU A 41 5.45 17.32 1.39
N LYS A 42 5.99 18.54 1.34
CA LYS A 42 5.72 19.61 2.30
C LYS A 42 4.22 19.92 2.41
N GLN A 43 3.53 20.11 1.27
CA GLN A 43 2.09 20.38 1.26
C GLN A 43 1.29 19.23 1.90
N ARG A 44 1.68 17.97 1.65
CA ARG A 44 1.03 16.81 2.28
C ARG A 44 1.28 16.77 3.78
N ALA A 45 2.53 16.97 4.23
CA ALA A 45 2.91 17.02 5.64
C ALA A 45 2.11 18.09 6.40
N GLU A 46 2.05 19.30 5.84
CA GLU A 46 1.24 20.41 6.37
C GLU A 46 -0.24 20.03 6.40
N PHE A 47 -0.76 19.42 5.33
CA PHE A 47 -2.17 19.05 5.18
C PHE A 47 -2.64 17.94 6.13
N VAL A 48 -1.78 16.97 6.49
CA VAL A 48 -2.12 15.96 7.51
C VAL A 48 -1.58 16.31 8.92
N ASN A 49 -0.89 17.44 9.06
CA ASN A 49 -0.33 17.93 10.32
C ASN A 49 0.70 16.98 10.96
N VAL A 50 1.62 16.44 10.16
CA VAL A 50 2.67 15.54 10.63
C VAL A 50 4.02 15.93 10.06
N SER A 51 5.11 15.44 10.66
CA SER A 51 6.45 15.61 10.09
C SER A 51 6.63 14.79 8.82
N GLU A 52 7.52 15.24 7.93
CA GLU A 52 7.84 14.53 6.68
C GLU A 52 8.35 13.10 6.93
N THR A 53 9.01 12.85 8.06
CA THR A 53 9.56 11.54 8.44
C THR A 53 8.50 10.45 8.62
N ILE A 54 7.30 10.80 9.10
CA ILE A 54 6.20 9.83 9.31
C ILE A 54 5.11 9.95 8.25
N LEU A 55 5.17 10.97 7.40
CA LEU A 55 4.19 11.25 6.36
C LEU A 55 3.89 10.04 5.47
N PRO A 56 4.87 9.24 4.96
CA PRO A 56 4.56 8.11 4.10
C PRO A 56 3.63 7.07 4.76
N SER A 57 3.82 6.82 6.05
CA SER A 57 3.01 5.86 6.82
C SER A 57 1.61 6.41 7.07
N ILE A 58 1.53 7.66 7.56
CA ILE A 58 0.25 8.33 7.86
C ILE A 58 -0.59 8.52 6.59
N TRP A 59 0.04 8.91 5.48
CA TRP A 59 -0.65 9.08 4.20
C TRP A 59 -1.19 7.77 3.66
N ARG A 60 -0.41 6.68 3.76
CA ARG A 60 -0.84 5.34 3.36
C ARG A 60 -2.02 4.87 4.20
N GLU A 61 -1.92 5.00 5.51
CA GLU A 61 -3.00 4.64 6.44
C GLU A 61 -4.26 5.46 6.18
N SER A 62 -4.11 6.75 5.86
CA SER A 62 -5.21 7.64 5.49
C SER A 62 -5.96 7.18 4.23
N MET A 63 -5.22 6.71 3.22
CA MET A 63 -5.82 6.14 2.01
C MET A 63 -6.50 4.80 2.29
N ASP A 64 -5.88 3.93 3.07
CA ASP A 64 -6.41 2.60 3.44
C ASP A 64 -7.71 2.70 4.25
N LYS A 65 -7.73 3.61 5.23
CA LYS A 65 -8.90 3.93 6.05
C LYS A 65 -9.94 4.81 5.35
N LYS A 66 -9.72 5.17 4.08
CA LYS A 66 -10.62 5.99 3.26
C LYS A 66 -11.00 7.32 3.92
N LEU A 67 -10.01 8.01 4.52
CA LEU A 67 -10.24 9.26 5.26
C LEU A 67 -10.50 10.48 4.35
N PHE A 68 -10.33 10.32 3.03
CA PHE A 68 -10.69 11.35 2.07
C PHE A 68 -12.09 11.10 1.52
N THR A 69 -12.88 12.15 1.44
CA THR A 69 -14.26 12.11 0.94
C THR A 69 -14.47 13.22 -0.08
N ILE A 70 -15.36 13.00 -1.03
CA ILE A 70 -15.76 14.05 -1.98
C ILE A 70 -16.77 14.95 -1.27
N SER A 71 -16.52 16.25 -1.27
CA SER A 71 -17.38 17.24 -0.62
C SER A 71 -18.17 18.08 -1.61
N SER A 72 -17.64 18.29 -2.82
CA SER A 72 -18.32 19.03 -3.88
C SER A 72 -17.71 18.66 -5.22
N ILE A 73 -18.55 18.56 -6.24
CA ILE A 73 -18.11 18.45 -7.63
C ILE A 73 -18.75 19.60 -8.42
N SER A 74 -17.92 20.34 -9.14
CA SER A 74 -18.34 21.29 -10.17
C SER A 74 -17.92 20.72 -11.51
N PRO A 75 -18.87 20.11 -12.28
CA PRO A 75 -18.56 19.44 -13.53
C PRO A 75 -17.71 20.31 -14.46
N LYS A 76 -16.68 19.71 -15.07
CA LYS A 76 -15.74 20.38 -16.00
C LYS A 76 -14.90 21.52 -15.38
N SER A 77 -14.96 21.73 -14.06
CA SER A 77 -14.24 22.81 -13.39
C SER A 77 -13.31 22.28 -12.30
N ARG A 78 -13.89 21.77 -11.21
CA ARG A 78 -13.14 21.35 -10.02
C ARG A 78 -13.88 20.32 -9.21
N CYS A 79 -13.12 19.56 -8.43
CA CYS A 79 -13.62 18.68 -7.39
C CYS A 79 -12.99 19.12 -6.06
N ILE A 80 -13.74 19.09 -4.97
CA ILE A 80 -13.24 19.35 -3.63
C ILE A 80 -13.30 18.04 -2.86
N ILE A 81 -12.14 17.60 -2.38
CA ILE A 81 -12.05 16.49 -1.43
C ILE A 81 -11.77 17.04 -0.04
N SER A 82 -12.41 16.47 0.97
CA SER A 82 -12.11 16.70 2.37
C SER A 82 -11.33 15.54 2.94
N PHE A 83 -10.31 15.86 3.73
CA PHE A 83 -9.67 14.92 4.62
C PHE A 83 -10.27 15.13 6.01
N THR A 84 -10.99 14.12 6.49
CA THR A 84 -11.84 14.24 7.69
C THR A 84 -12.83 15.42 7.55
N THR A 85 -13.04 16.23 8.59
CA THR A 85 -13.99 17.36 8.61
C THR A 85 -13.34 18.75 8.53
N LYS A 86 -12.00 18.84 8.43
CA LYS A 86 -11.28 20.09 8.72
C LYS A 86 -10.47 20.67 7.56
N ARG A 87 -10.03 19.86 6.61
CA ARG A 87 -9.06 20.27 5.59
C ARG A 87 -9.47 19.77 4.22
N THR A 88 -9.33 20.62 3.21
CA THR A 88 -9.82 20.32 1.86
C THR A 88 -8.74 20.54 0.81
N PHE A 89 -8.69 19.68 -0.20
CA PHE A 89 -8.00 19.96 -1.44
C PHE A 89 -9.00 20.34 -2.52
N THR A 90 -8.62 21.32 -3.35
CA THR A 90 -9.34 21.62 -4.59
C THR A 90 -8.55 21.04 -5.75
N LEU A 91 -9.15 20.05 -6.40
CA LEU A 91 -8.62 19.37 -7.58
C LEU A 91 -9.14 20.04 -8.84
N LYS A 92 -8.27 20.19 -9.84
CA LYS A 92 -8.64 20.76 -11.14
C LYS A 92 -9.02 19.66 -12.10
N VAL A 93 -9.94 19.95 -13.03
CA VAL A 93 -10.24 19.02 -14.12
C VAL A 93 -8.97 18.70 -14.92
N ASN A 94 -8.77 17.41 -15.21
CA ASN A 94 -7.77 16.95 -16.16
C ASN A 94 -8.48 16.55 -17.46
N GLN A 95 -8.08 17.14 -18.58
CA GLN A 95 -8.69 16.95 -19.90
C GLN A 95 -7.87 16.01 -20.80
N ASP A 96 -6.75 15.47 -20.31
CA ASP A 96 -5.95 14.50 -21.05
C ASP A 96 -6.71 13.17 -21.19
N LEU A 97 -7.08 12.84 -22.43
CA LEU A 97 -7.81 11.63 -22.79
C LEU A 97 -7.01 10.34 -22.47
N SER A 98 -5.68 10.44 -22.40
CA SER A 98 -4.80 9.30 -22.10
C SER A 98 -4.68 9.07 -20.60
N ARG A 99 -5.14 10.02 -19.77
CA ARG A 99 -4.91 9.98 -18.33
C ARG A 99 -5.59 8.81 -17.65
N LEU A 100 -6.81 8.46 -18.09
CA LEU A 100 -7.51 7.30 -17.54
C LEU A 100 -6.77 5.99 -17.82
N ALA A 101 -6.26 5.82 -19.05
CA ALA A 101 -5.48 4.65 -19.44
C ALA A 101 -4.22 4.52 -18.57
N PHE A 102 -3.50 5.63 -18.35
CA PHE A 102 -2.35 5.65 -17.45
C PHE A 102 -2.70 5.21 -16.02
N ILE A 103 -3.79 5.75 -15.44
CA ILE A 103 -4.22 5.37 -14.08
C ILE A 103 -4.56 3.88 -14.01
N MET A 104 -5.25 3.34 -15.02
CA MET A 104 -5.58 1.93 -15.10
C MET A 104 -4.33 1.05 -15.21
N GLU A 105 -3.34 1.46 -16.01
CA GLU A 105 -2.06 0.74 -16.15
C GLU A 105 -1.30 0.68 -14.82
N GLU A 106 -1.22 1.79 -14.08
CA GLU A 106 -0.58 1.83 -12.76
C GLU A 106 -1.31 0.95 -11.73
N MET A 107 -2.65 0.89 -11.81
CA MET A 107 -3.44 -0.05 -11.00
C MET A 107 -3.12 -1.51 -11.34
N LEU A 108 -3.03 -1.85 -12.63
CA LEU A 108 -2.71 -3.21 -13.08
C LEU A 108 -1.31 -3.63 -12.61
N LYS A 109 -0.28 -2.79 -12.83
CA LYS A 109 1.09 -3.05 -12.34
C LYS A 109 1.13 -3.27 -10.83
N SER A 110 0.34 -2.50 -10.09
CA SER A 110 0.20 -2.66 -8.64
C SER A 110 -0.41 -4.01 -8.26
N ILE A 111 -1.47 -4.44 -8.96
CA ILE A 111 -2.11 -5.75 -8.73
C ILE A 111 -1.16 -6.89 -9.07
N GLU A 112 -0.46 -6.83 -10.20
CA GLU A 112 0.52 -7.83 -10.62
C GLU A 112 1.63 -8.01 -9.56
N THR A 113 2.16 -6.90 -9.06
CA THR A 113 3.17 -6.91 -7.99
C THR A 113 2.64 -7.61 -6.73
N LEU A 114 1.41 -7.30 -6.31
CA LEU A 114 0.77 -7.93 -5.15
C LEU A 114 0.55 -9.44 -5.34
N ILE A 115 0.24 -9.88 -6.56
CA ILE A 115 0.07 -11.31 -6.88
C ILE A 115 1.43 -12.03 -6.79
N VAL A 116 2.48 -11.45 -7.37
CA VAL A 116 3.84 -12.01 -7.33
C VAL A 116 4.33 -12.14 -5.88
N ASP A 117 4.14 -11.11 -5.06
CA ASP A 117 4.55 -11.12 -3.66
C ASP A 117 3.80 -12.19 -2.84
N LYS A 118 2.49 -12.37 -3.08
CA LYS A 118 1.71 -13.45 -2.47
C LYS A 118 2.22 -14.83 -2.88
N ASN A 119 2.61 -15.02 -4.14
CA ASN A 119 3.13 -16.30 -4.63
C ASN A 119 4.52 -16.62 -4.06
N LYS A 120 5.38 -15.61 -3.88
CA LYS A 120 6.69 -15.78 -3.20
C LYS A 120 6.54 -16.14 -1.73
N GLN A 121 5.54 -15.60 -1.03
CA GLN A 121 5.26 -15.96 0.37
C GLN A 121 4.70 -17.38 0.54
N LYS A 122 4.03 -17.91 -0.49
CA LYS A 122 3.48 -19.29 -0.49
C LYS A 122 4.50 -20.37 -0.84
N GLN A 123 5.66 -20.02 -1.39
CA GLN A 123 6.74 -20.99 -1.53
C GLN A 123 7.36 -21.21 -0.15
N PRO A 124 7.30 -22.44 0.42
CA PRO A 124 8.01 -22.71 1.66
C PRO A 124 9.49 -22.44 1.39
N ARG A 125 10.09 -21.58 2.24
CA ARG A 125 11.55 -21.52 2.34
C ARG A 125 12.02 -22.95 2.54
N VAL A 126 12.58 -23.56 1.49
CA VAL A 126 13.29 -24.82 1.61
C VAL A 126 14.37 -24.55 2.64
N LYS A 127 14.14 -25.00 3.88
CA LYS A 127 15.17 -25.02 4.92
C LYS A 127 16.32 -25.80 4.29
N LYS A 128 17.44 -25.13 4.02
CA LYS A 128 18.69 -25.83 3.73
C LYS A 128 18.86 -26.84 4.86
N SER A 129 18.78 -28.13 4.53
CA SER A 129 19.06 -29.22 5.45
C SER A 129 20.47 -28.97 5.98
N VAL A 130 20.56 -28.76 7.29
CA VAL A 130 21.84 -28.75 8.01
C VAL A 130 22.53 -30.05 7.66
N SER A 131 23.67 -29.95 6.98
CA SER A 131 24.51 -31.11 6.67
C SER A 131 24.88 -31.81 7.97
N ASP A 132 24.47 -33.08 8.10
CA ASP A 132 24.82 -33.95 9.21
C ASP A 132 26.34 -33.93 9.43
N VAL A 133 26.76 -33.36 10.55
CA VAL A 133 28.14 -33.53 11.05
C VAL A 133 28.23 -34.95 11.60
N PRO A 134 29.09 -35.84 11.09
CA PRO A 134 29.17 -37.20 11.57
C PRO A 134 29.87 -37.22 12.94
N VAL A 135 29.08 -37.29 14.01
CA VAL A 135 29.59 -37.54 15.35
C VAL A 135 30.08 -38.99 15.43
N LYS A 136 31.40 -39.18 15.40
CA LYS A 136 32.04 -40.48 15.67
C LYS A 136 31.70 -40.96 17.08
N ARG A 137 30.71 -41.86 17.20
CA ARG A 137 30.42 -42.63 18.42
C ARG A 137 31.63 -43.52 18.77
N ARG A 138 32.37 -43.18 19.83
CA ARG A 138 33.26 -44.14 20.50
C ARG A 138 32.41 -45.10 21.34
N LYS A 139 32.47 -46.40 21.02
CA LYS A 139 31.97 -47.48 21.87
C LYS A 139 32.90 -47.63 23.07
N ALA A 140 32.35 -47.71 24.28
CA ALA A 140 33.06 -48.24 25.45
C ALA A 140 32.39 -49.57 25.87
N PRO A 141 33.13 -50.60 26.33
CA PRO A 141 32.62 -51.94 26.54
C PRO A 141 31.91 -52.11 27.90
N ARG A 142 31.01 -53.11 27.95
CA ARG A 142 30.26 -53.58 29.13
C ARG A 142 31.10 -54.49 30.04
N ARG A 143 30.65 -54.59 31.30
CA ARG A 143 30.96 -55.54 32.41
C ARG A 143 31.85 -54.91 33.49
N GLY A 144 31.57 -54.97 34.79
CA GLY A 144 30.49 -55.57 35.57
C GLY A 144 30.50 -54.98 36.99
N ILE A 145 29.41 -55.16 37.72
CA ILE A 145 29.21 -54.68 39.10
C ILE A 145 29.92 -55.63 40.06
N GLN A 146 30.68 -55.10 41.02
CA GLN A 146 31.01 -55.80 42.27
C GLN A 146 31.00 -54.77 43.41
N TRP A 147 30.11 -55.03 44.37
CA TRP A 147 30.08 -54.37 45.68
C TRP A 147 31.03 -55.15 46.58
N ASP A 148 31.86 -54.44 47.34
CA ASP A 148 32.47 -54.99 48.56
C ASP A 148 32.15 -54.01 49.70
N GLU A 149 31.41 -54.52 50.68
CA GLU A 149 31.24 -53.95 52.03
C GLU A 149 32.46 -54.32 52.86
N ASP A 150 33.03 -53.34 53.57
CA ASP A 150 33.45 -53.40 54.99
C ASP A 150 33.96 -52.02 55.45
#